data_AF-A0A2U2S6S8-F1
#
_entry.id   AF-A0A2U2S6S8-F1
#
_cell.length_a   1.000
_cell.length_b   1.000
_cell.length_c   1.000
_cell.angle_alpha   90.00
_cell.angle_beta   90.00
_cell.angle_gamma   90.00
#
_symmetry.space_group_name_H-M   'P 1'
#
loop_
_entity.id
_entity.type
_entity.pdbx_description
1 polymer ?
#
loop_
_entity_poly.entity_id
_entity_poly.type
_entity_poly.pdbx_seq_one_letter_code
_entity_poly.pdbx_strand_id
1 'polypeptide(L)'
;MSESDAEEQLASPSEEQASQPSAETPLAASVPSLPAKEESRLRRFLRQFVRWTLGVLILLGIGFVAALLLFYMPLRRQADARAAELSAAQARIETLEGELAAKAQMEKLYQEALERLKGADFQNNVLNLQMEIASARIYLYENKTDLARTALQNAQSIFKALQSNANAAQRTALSEMETRLNLALSGLEKDTYAAQSDLDVLARSLSEFSASLTASSP
;
A
#
# COMPACT_ATOMS: atom_id res chain seq x y z
N MET A 1 -52.17 -35.16 -34.42
CA MET A 1 -52.41 -34.12 -35.45
C MET A 1 -51.06 -33.83 -36.07
N SER A 2 -50.77 -34.50 -37.17
CA SER A 2 -51.17 -34.10 -38.53
C SER A 2 -50.10 -33.16 -39.06
N GLU A 3 -49.19 -33.69 -39.88
CA GLU A 3 -49.32 -33.74 -41.35
C GLU A 3 -48.64 -32.47 -41.90
N SER A 4 -47.61 -32.62 -42.75
CA SER A 4 -47.75 -32.60 -44.23
C SER A 4 -48.12 -31.19 -44.69
N ASP A 5 -47.49 -30.49 -45.63
CA ASP A 5 -46.66 -30.75 -46.82
C ASP A 5 -46.02 -29.37 -47.16
N ALA A 6 -44.90 -29.14 -47.84
CA ALA A 6 -44.28 -29.74 -49.03
C ALA A 6 -45.12 -29.64 -50.32
N GLU A 7 -45.18 -28.44 -50.93
CA GLU A 7 -45.43 -28.16 -52.36
C GLU A 7 -45.25 -26.62 -52.54
N GLU A 8 -44.80 -26.00 -53.64
CA GLU A 8 -45.02 -26.21 -55.09
C GLU A 8 -44.00 -25.29 -55.81
N GLN A 9 -43.08 -25.77 -56.65
CA GLN A 9 -43.21 -26.06 -58.09
C GLN A 9 -43.40 -24.82 -59.00
N LEU A 10 -42.44 -24.61 -59.91
CA LEU A 10 -42.63 -24.15 -61.30
C LEU A 10 -41.41 -24.69 -62.08
N ALA A 11 -41.49 -25.84 -62.73
CA ALA A 11 -42.15 -26.12 -64.02
C ALA A 11 -41.16 -26.00 -65.20
N SER A 12 -40.89 -27.18 -65.77
CA SER A 12 -40.19 -27.49 -67.03
C SER A 12 -40.99 -27.05 -68.29
N PRO A 13 -40.48 -27.28 -69.52
CA PRO A 13 -40.73 -28.55 -70.23
C PRO A 13 -39.45 -29.12 -70.92
N SER A 14 -39.19 -30.43 -70.94
CA SER A 14 -39.76 -31.48 -71.84
C SER A 14 -39.39 -31.22 -73.30
N GLU A 15 -38.69 -32.11 -74.01
CA GLU A 15 -39.08 -33.41 -74.59
C GLU A 15 -37.79 -33.99 -75.26
N GLU A 16 -37.53 -35.25 -75.59
CA GLU A 16 -38.30 -36.48 -75.83
C GLU A 16 -37.24 -37.60 -75.95
N GLN A 17 -37.26 -38.61 -75.08
CA GLN A 17 -37.88 -39.92 -75.29
C GLN A 17 -37.15 -40.86 -76.27
N ALA A 18 -36.67 -41.95 -75.68
CA ALA A 18 -36.10 -43.12 -76.33
C ALA A 18 -37.16 -43.96 -77.05
N SER A 19 -36.74 -44.73 -78.05
CA SER A 19 -37.10 -46.15 -78.21
C SER A 19 -36.24 -46.85 -79.29
N GLN A 20 -35.59 -47.93 -78.87
CA GLN A 20 -35.05 -49.07 -79.66
C GLN A 20 -36.23 -49.92 -80.22
N PRO A 21 -36.08 -50.95 -81.11
CA PRO A 21 -35.03 -52.00 -81.09
C PRO A 21 -34.65 -52.76 -82.40
N SER A 22 -33.69 -53.69 -82.23
CA SER A 22 -33.43 -54.98 -82.93
C SER A 22 -33.31 -55.02 -84.47
N ALA A 23 -32.13 -55.28 -85.04
CA ALA A 23 -31.43 -56.57 -85.21
C ALA A 23 -31.75 -57.26 -86.55
N GLU A 24 -30.84 -57.13 -87.52
CA GLU A 24 -30.52 -58.19 -88.49
C GLU A 24 -29.16 -57.90 -89.17
N THR A 25 -28.32 -58.94 -89.22
CA THR A 25 -27.03 -59.07 -89.92
C THR A 25 -27.38 -59.66 -91.31
N PRO A 26 -26.62 -59.52 -92.44
CA PRO A 26 -25.16 -59.66 -92.46
C PRO A 26 -24.34 -59.02 -93.61
N LEU A 27 -23.01 -59.20 -93.48
CA LEU A 27 -21.94 -59.31 -94.49
C LEU A 27 -21.22 -58.03 -95.02
N ALA A 28 -20.03 -57.86 -94.44
CA ALA A 28 -18.72 -57.76 -95.13
C ALA A 28 -18.39 -56.52 -95.97
N ALA A 29 -17.46 -55.70 -95.47
CA ALA A 29 -16.10 -55.58 -96.03
C ALA A 29 -15.19 -54.63 -95.19
N SER A 30 -14.03 -55.16 -94.76
CA SER A 30 -12.69 -54.52 -94.63
C SER A 30 -12.58 -53.09 -94.04
N VAL A 31 -12.12 -52.89 -92.78
CA VAL A 31 -10.70 -52.76 -92.30
C VAL A 31 -9.98 -51.52 -92.90
N PRO A 32 -9.25 -50.64 -92.16
CA PRO A 32 -8.49 -50.94 -90.93
C PRO A 32 -8.60 -49.97 -89.73
N SER A 33 -8.14 -50.53 -88.63
CA SER A 33 -7.73 -49.99 -87.33
C SER A 33 -6.83 -48.73 -87.36
N LEU A 34 -7.15 -47.75 -86.50
CA LEU A 34 -6.19 -46.81 -85.92
C LEU A 34 -6.47 -46.63 -84.41
N PRO A 35 -5.42 -46.42 -83.59
CA PRO A 35 -5.27 -47.07 -82.29
C PRO A 35 -5.69 -46.23 -81.09
N ALA A 36 -5.68 -46.89 -79.94
CA ALA A 36 -5.97 -46.40 -78.60
C ALA A 36 -5.29 -45.06 -78.24
N LYS A 37 -6.06 -44.24 -77.50
CA LYS A 37 -5.63 -43.12 -76.64
C LYS A 37 -4.14 -43.09 -76.34
N GLU A 38 -3.42 -42.16 -76.98
CA GLU A 38 -2.14 -41.71 -76.44
C GLU A 38 -2.41 -40.70 -75.32
N GLU A 39 -2.39 -41.17 -74.08
CA GLU A 39 -2.14 -40.28 -72.96
C GLU A 39 -0.76 -39.64 -73.15
N SER A 40 -0.77 -38.39 -73.63
CA SER A 40 0.40 -37.56 -73.83
C SER A 40 1.37 -37.72 -72.66
N ARG A 41 2.59 -38.21 -72.94
CA ARG A 41 3.64 -38.46 -71.95
C ARG A 41 3.88 -37.24 -71.06
N LEU A 42 3.71 -36.04 -71.62
CA LEU A 42 3.76 -34.75 -70.92
C LEU A 42 2.73 -34.62 -69.80
N ARG A 43 1.52 -35.17 -69.95
CA ARG A 43 0.47 -35.13 -68.91
C ARG A 43 0.83 -36.01 -67.71
N ARG A 44 1.54 -37.12 -67.93
CA ARG A 44 2.03 -38.01 -66.86
C ARG A 44 3.20 -37.37 -66.11
N PHE A 45 4.14 -36.74 -66.82
CA PHE A 45 5.20 -35.92 -66.22
C PHE A 45 4.65 -34.71 -65.47
N LEU A 46 3.66 -34.00 -66.02
CA LEU A 46 3.03 -32.85 -65.37
C LEU A 46 2.28 -33.25 -64.09
N ARG A 47 1.57 -34.39 -64.08
CA ARG A 47 0.95 -34.93 -62.85
C ARG A 47 2.00 -35.29 -61.80
N GLN A 48 3.14 -35.84 -62.21
CA GLN A 48 4.24 -36.17 -61.31
C GLN A 48 4.88 -34.90 -60.73
N PHE A 49 5.09 -33.88 -61.57
CA PHE A 49 5.63 -32.58 -61.16
C PHE A 49 4.67 -31.86 -60.21
N VAL A 50 3.37 -31.84 -60.52
CA VAL A 50 2.32 -31.27 -59.65
C VAL A 50 2.23 -32.00 -58.31
N ARG A 51 2.37 -33.33 -58.25
CA ARG A 51 2.43 -34.06 -56.97
C ARG A 51 3.68 -33.71 -56.18
N TRP A 52 4.82 -33.51 -56.85
CA TRP A 52 6.06 -33.08 -56.21
C TRP A 52 5.97 -31.64 -55.69
N THR A 53 5.49 -30.70 -56.50
CA THR A 53 5.31 -29.30 -56.08
C THR A 53 4.29 -29.18 -54.97
N LEU A 54 3.19 -29.95 -54.99
CA LEU A 54 2.22 -29.99 -53.90
C LEU A 54 2.85 -30.56 -52.62
N GLY A 55 3.68 -31.61 -52.71
CA GLY A 55 4.43 -32.14 -51.57
C GLY A 55 5.39 -31.11 -50.98
N VAL A 56 6.14 -30.39 -51.82
CA VAL A 56 7.04 -29.31 -51.40
C VAL A 56 6.26 -28.14 -50.79
N LEU A 57 5.11 -27.78 -51.37
CA LEU A 57 4.26 -26.70 -50.86
C LEU A 57 3.66 -27.05 -49.49
N ILE A 58 3.24 -28.31 -49.29
CA ILE A 58 2.77 -28.80 -47.99
C ILE A 58 3.90 -28.76 -46.97
N LEU A 59 5.10 -29.23 -47.34
CA LEU A 59 6.27 -29.22 -46.45
C LEU A 59 6.67 -27.79 -46.07
N LEU A 60 6.63 -26.85 -47.03
CA LEU A 60 6.88 -25.43 -46.82
C LEU A 60 5.81 -24.81 -45.90
N GLY A 61 4.54 -25.12 -46.12
CA GLY A 61 3.43 -24.66 -45.27
C GLY A 61 3.57 -25.14 -43.83
N ILE A 62 3.91 -26.42 -43.63
CA ILE A 62 4.16 -26.98 -42.29
C ILE A 62 5.39 -26.32 -41.66
N GLY A 63 6.49 -26.16 -42.41
CA GLY A 63 7.69 -25.49 -41.92
C GLY A 63 7.44 -24.02 -41.52
N PHE A 64 6.61 -23.31 -42.28
CA PHE A 64 6.20 -21.94 -41.98
C PHE A 64 5.33 -21.89 -40.71
N VAL A 65 4.33 -22.75 -40.59
CA VAL A 65 3.49 -22.83 -39.37
C VAL A 65 4.34 -23.23 -38.16
N ALA A 66 5.24 -24.19 -38.29
CA ALA A 66 6.15 -24.60 -37.23
C ALA A 66 7.08 -23.45 -36.80
N ALA A 67 7.67 -22.71 -37.74
CA ALA A 67 8.49 -21.55 -37.45
C ALA A 67 7.69 -20.44 -36.74
N LEU A 68 6.45 -20.19 -37.18
CA LEU A 68 5.57 -19.18 -36.57
C LEU A 68 5.18 -19.57 -35.14
N LEU A 69 4.87 -20.85 -34.88
CA LEU A 69 4.60 -21.35 -33.54
C LEU A 69 5.84 -21.30 -32.64
N LEU A 70 7.00 -21.70 -33.17
CA LEU A 70 8.28 -21.69 -32.45
C LEU A 70 8.75 -20.28 -32.08
N PHE A 71 8.45 -19.25 -32.88
CA PHE A 71 8.86 -17.87 -32.60
C PHE A 71 7.79 -17.05 -31.88
N TYR A 72 6.51 -17.15 -32.28
CA TYR A 72 5.46 -16.29 -31.74
C TYR A 72 5.02 -16.70 -30.32
N MET A 73 4.96 -18.01 -30.05
CA MET A 73 4.57 -18.52 -28.72
C MET A 73 5.54 -18.12 -27.60
N PRO A 74 6.88 -18.20 -27.74
CA PRO A 74 7.78 -17.73 -26.69
C PRO A 74 7.74 -16.21 -26.52
N LEU A 75 7.57 -15.43 -27.61
CA LEU A 75 7.44 -13.97 -27.51
C LEU A 75 6.19 -13.56 -26.70
N ARG A 76 5.05 -14.23 -26.95
CA ARG A 76 3.82 -13.97 -26.19
C ARG A 76 3.97 -14.38 -24.72
N ARG A 77 4.57 -15.54 -24.44
CA ARG A 77 4.87 -15.97 -23.06
C ARG A 77 5.80 -15.00 -22.34
N GLN A 78 6.80 -14.43 -23.03
CA GLN A 78 7.67 -13.40 -22.47
C GLN A 78 6.89 -12.12 -22.18
N ALA A 79 6.01 -11.67 -23.08
CA ALA A 79 5.17 -10.50 -22.84
C ALA A 79 4.22 -10.71 -21.65
N ASP A 80 3.56 -11.88 -21.56
CA ASP A 80 2.68 -12.23 -20.45
C ASP A 80 3.46 -12.32 -19.12
N ALA A 81 4.67 -12.90 -19.13
CA ALA A 81 5.54 -12.95 -17.95
C ALA A 81 5.98 -11.55 -17.50
N ARG A 82 6.37 -10.67 -18.43
CA ARG A 82 6.70 -9.27 -18.13
C ARG A 82 5.50 -8.50 -17.58
N ALA A 83 4.31 -8.72 -18.14
CA ALA A 83 3.08 -8.11 -17.65
C ALA A 83 2.74 -8.58 -16.22
N ALA A 84 2.94 -9.88 -15.93
CA ALA A 84 2.78 -10.42 -14.58
C ALA A 84 3.82 -9.87 -13.60
N GLU A 85 5.09 -9.74 -14.01
CA GLU A 85 6.15 -9.10 -13.23
C GLU A 85 5.80 -7.64 -12.89
N LEU A 86 5.32 -6.87 -13.87
CA LEU A 86 4.90 -5.48 -13.66
C LEU A 86 3.70 -5.39 -12.71
N SER A 87 2.70 -6.26 -12.87
CA SER A 87 1.55 -6.30 -11.97
C SER A 87 1.95 -6.66 -10.54
N ALA A 88 2.85 -7.64 -10.36
CA ALA A 88 3.38 -8.01 -9.05
C ALA A 88 4.23 -6.90 -8.42
N ALA A 89 5.06 -6.22 -9.22
CA ALA A 89 5.84 -5.07 -8.77
C ALA A 89 4.92 -3.91 -8.34
N GLN A 90 3.86 -3.63 -9.10
CA GLN A 90 2.87 -2.61 -8.77
C GLN A 90 2.15 -2.93 -7.46
N ALA A 91 1.68 -4.17 -7.28
CA ALA A 91 1.06 -4.60 -6.02
C ALA A 91 2.03 -4.49 -4.83
N ARG A 92 3.32 -4.76 -5.06
CA ARG A 92 4.36 -4.60 -4.03
C ARG A 92 4.61 -3.13 -3.69
N ILE A 93 4.60 -2.25 -4.69
CA ILE A 93 4.70 -0.79 -4.49
C ILE A 93 3.51 -0.32 -3.64
N GLU A 94 2.28 -0.67 -4.02
CA GLU A 94 1.08 -0.30 -3.27
C GLU A 94 1.11 -0.80 -1.81
N THR A 95 1.60 -2.03 -1.59
CA THR A 95 1.78 -2.58 -0.24
C THR A 95 2.81 -1.78 0.56
N LEU A 96 3.97 -1.50 -0.03
CA LEU A 96 5.04 -0.73 0.62
C LEU A 96 4.63 0.72 0.90
N GLU A 97 3.87 1.34 0.00
CA GLU A 97 3.29 2.67 0.22
C GLU A 97 2.30 2.65 1.39
N GLY A 98 1.46 1.62 1.49
CA GLY A 98 0.57 1.40 2.63
C GLY A 98 1.33 1.24 3.95
N GLU A 99 2.39 0.42 3.97
CA GLU A 99 3.26 0.25 5.14
C GLU A 99 3.96 1.55 5.54
N LEU A 100 4.43 2.33 4.56
CA LEU A 100 5.10 3.60 4.79
C LEU A 100 4.14 4.64 5.39
N ALA A 101 2.91 4.71 4.88
CA ALA A 101 1.86 5.55 5.44
C ALA A 101 1.52 5.15 6.89
N ALA A 102 1.40 3.85 7.16
CA ALA A 102 1.15 3.34 8.51
C ALA A 102 2.29 3.69 9.47
N LYS A 103 3.56 3.55 9.03
CA LYS A 103 4.73 3.96 9.83
C LYS A 103 4.75 5.45 10.12
N ALA A 104 4.45 6.29 9.13
CA ALA A 104 4.38 7.74 9.32
C ALA A 104 3.29 8.13 10.34
N GLN A 105 2.14 7.45 10.31
CA GLN A 105 1.10 7.65 11.31
C GLN A 105 1.55 7.23 12.72
N MET A 106 2.24 6.10 12.84
CA MET A 106 2.77 5.63 14.13
C MET A 106 3.83 6.57 14.69
N GLU A 107 4.72 7.09 13.85
CA GLU A 107 5.71 8.09 14.26
C GLU A 107 5.02 9.35 14.80
N LYS A 108 3.97 9.84 14.13
CA LYS A 108 3.18 10.98 14.61
C LYS A 108 2.57 10.70 15.98
N LEU A 109 1.92 9.55 16.16
CA LEU A 109 1.32 9.15 17.45
C LEU A 109 2.38 9.02 18.54
N TYR A 110 3.56 8.50 18.21
CA TYR A 110 4.68 8.40 19.12
C TYR A 110 5.16 9.77 19.58
N GLN A 111 5.35 10.73 18.66
CA GLN A 111 5.73 12.10 19.00
C GLN A 111 4.66 12.79 19.85
N GLU A 112 3.37 12.63 19.53
CA GLU A 112 2.27 13.16 20.35
C GLU A 112 2.27 12.57 21.77
N ALA A 113 2.50 11.26 21.90
CA ALA A 113 2.60 10.60 23.20
C ALA A 113 3.81 11.08 23.99
N LEU A 114 4.95 11.30 23.34
CA LEU A 114 6.17 11.80 23.97
C LEU A 114 5.98 13.23 24.50
N GLU A 115 5.32 14.11 23.73
CA GLU A 115 5.01 15.47 24.18
C GLU A 115 4.02 15.47 25.35
N ARG A 116 3.00 14.61 25.33
CA ARG A 116 2.09 14.42 26.48
C ARG A 116 2.83 13.94 27.73
N LEU A 117 3.75 12.99 27.57
CA LEU A 117 4.55 12.48 28.68
C LEU A 117 5.42 13.58 29.29
N LYS A 118 6.13 14.37 28.47
CA LYS A 118 6.92 15.52 28.95
C LYS A 118 6.05 16.53 29.70
N GLY A 119 4.85 16.82 29.19
CA GLY A 119 3.90 17.71 29.85
C GLY A 119 3.44 17.18 31.21
N ALA A 120 3.10 15.89 31.27
CA ALA A 120 2.69 15.23 32.52
C ALA A 120 3.83 15.17 33.55
N ASP A 121 5.06 14.85 33.11
CA ASP A 121 6.25 14.84 33.97
C ASP A 121 6.56 16.24 34.51
N PHE A 122 6.44 17.28 33.67
CA PHE A 122 6.58 18.66 34.10
C PHE A 122 5.54 19.01 35.18
N GLN A 123 4.27 18.66 34.95
CA GLN A 123 3.19 18.90 35.91
C GLN A 123 3.39 18.13 37.22
N ASN A 124 3.84 16.87 37.15
CA ASN A 124 4.14 16.07 38.34
C ASN A 124 5.23 16.72 39.20
N ASN A 125 6.30 17.23 38.57
CA ASN A 125 7.36 17.94 39.28
C ASN A 125 6.86 19.24 39.93
N VAL A 126 5.92 19.95 39.32
CA VAL A 126 5.26 21.12 39.95
C VAL A 126 4.45 20.71 41.17
N LEU A 127 3.73 19.58 41.12
CA LEU A 127 2.99 19.05 42.27
C LEU A 127 3.93 18.62 43.41
N ASN A 128 5.05 17.96 43.09
CA ASN A 128 6.07 17.61 44.07
C ASN A 128 6.67 18.86 44.72
N LEU A 129 6.91 19.91 43.94
CA LEU A 129 7.35 21.19 44.45
C LEU A 129 6.33 21.81 45.41
N GLN A 130 5.03 21.80 45.06
CA GLN A 130 3.98 22.27 45.97
C GLN A 130 3.95 21.48 47.28
N MET A 131 4.13 20.16 47.22
CA MET A 131 4.21 19.29 48.40
C MET A 131 5.40 19.66 49.29
N GLU A 132 6.58 19.90 48.73
CA GLU A 132 7.76 20.32 49.51
C GLU A 132 7.56 21.68 50.17
N ILE A 133 6.97 22.65 49.45
CA ILE A 133 6.64 23.97 50.03
C ILE A 133 5.59 23.85 51.13
N ALA A 134 4.56 23.02 50.95
CA ALA A 134 3.55 22.77 51.97
C ALA A 134 4.18 22.10 53.22
N SER A 135 5.06 21.13 53.01
CA SER A 135 5.78 20.45 54.09
C SER A 135 6.66 21.43 54.87
N ALA A 136 7.42 22.29 54.17
CA ALA A 136 8.24 23.32 54.81
C ALA A 136 7.41 24.28 55.67
N ARG A 137 6.22 24.70 55.18
CA ARG A 137 5.30 25.55 55.94
C ARG A 137 4.78 24.86 57.21
N ILE A 138 4.41 23.57 57.11
CA ILE A 138 4.00 22.76 58.27
C ILE A 138 5.14 22.65 59.28
N TYR A 139 6.35 22.32 58.83
CA TYR A 139 7.51 22.20 59.72
C TYR A 139 7.87 23.51 60.40
N LEU A 140 7.74 24.65 59.71
CA LEU A 140 7.91 25.96 60.33
C LEU A 140 6.85 26.26 61.39
N TYR A 141 5.59 25.87 61.15
CA TYR A 141 4.53 26.01 62.14
C TYR A 141 4.77 25.14 63.38
N GLU A 142 5.34 23.94 63.19
CA GLU A 142 5.72 23.01 64.25
C GLU A 142 7.07 23.33 64.91
N ASN A 143 7.73 24.44 64.56
CA ASN A 143 9.07 24.82 65.01
C ASN A 143 10.16 23.77 64.72
N LYS A 144 9.99 22.95 63.67
CA LYS A 144 10.95 21.96 63.19
C LYS A 144 11.81 22.54 62.08
N THR A 145 12.65 23.52 62.41
CA THR A 145 13.44 24.30 61.43
C THR A 145 14.37 23.45 60.57
N ASP A 146 14.95 22.38 61.11
CA ASP A 146 15.82 21.48 60.32
C ASP A 146 15.05 20.74 59.23
N LEU A 147 13.84 20.25 59.54
CA LEU A 147 12.97 19.60 58.55
C LEU A 147 12.46 20.60 57.51
N ALA A 148 12.13 21.83 57.93
CA ALA A 148 11.78 22.90 57.02
C ALA A 148 12.92 23.18 56.03
N ARG A 149 14.16 23.27 56.53
CA ARG A 149 15.36 23.47 55.70
C ARG A 149 15.52 22.35 54.67
N THR A 150 15.39 21.09 55.09
CA THR A 150 15.48 19.95 54.18
C THR A 150 14.41 20.01 53.09
N ALA A 151 13.15 20.30 53.43
CA ALA A 151 12.08 20.44 52.45
C ALA A 151 12.34 21.59 51.46
N LEU A 152 12.83 22.75 51.92
CA LEU A 152 13.19 23.85 51.04
C LEU A 152 14.40 23.55 50.13
N GLN A 153 15.38 22.76 50.61
CA GLN A 153 16.50 22.31 49.78
C GLN A 153 16.03 21.32 48.70
N ASN A 154 15.12 20.40 49.04
CA ASN A 154 14.48 19.52 48.07
C ASN A 154 13.71 20.35 47.03
N ALA A 155 12.91 21.32 47.46
CA ALA A 155 12.23 22.25 46.57
C ALA A 155 13.20 22.96 45.62
N GLN A 156 14.38 23.40 46.10
CA GLN A 156 15.40 24.03 45.26
C GLN A 156 15.94 23.08 44.18
N SER A 157 16.13 21.80 44.52
CA SER A 157 16.55 20.79 43.53
C SER A 157 15.47 20.57 42.45
N ILE A 158 14.20 20.56 42.84
CA ILE A 158 13.07 20.41 41.91
C ILE A 158 12.95 21.64 41.00
N PHE A 159 13.15 22.85 41.53
CA PHE A 159 13.16 24.08 40.71
C PHE A 159 14.20 24.01 39.58
N LYS A 160 15.42 23.56 39.88
CA LYS A 160 16.48 23.41 38.87
C LYS A 160 16.08 22.40 37.79
N ALA A 161 15.46 21.29 38.17
CA ALA A 161 14.95 20.29 37.23
C ALA A 161 13.77 20.80 36.39
N LEU A 162 12.92 21.65 36.96
CA LEU A 162 11.82 22.30 36.24
C LEU A 162 12.33 23.32 35.22
N GLN A 163 13.35 24.12 35.56
CA GLN A 163 13.88 25.16 34.66
C GLN A 163 14.47 24.60 33.36
N SER A 164 15.12 23.44 33.41
CA SER A 164 15.70 22.80 32.21
C SER A 164 14.64 22.37 31.20
N ASN A 165 13.46 21.98 31.68
CA ASN A 165 12.35 21.48 30.86
C ASN A 165 11.27 22.54 30.57
N ALA A 166 11.34 23.70 31.24
CA ALA A 166 10.39 24.79 31.07
C ALA A 166 10.58 25.53 29.74
N ASN A 167 9.49 26.04 29.18
CA ASN A 167 9.53 27.02 28.09
C ASN A 167 9.92 28.43 28.61
N ALA A 168 10.10 29.40 27.70
CA ALA A 168 10.58 30.74 28.07
C ALA A 168 9.70 31.45 29.12
N ALA A 169 8.37 31.42 28.94
CA ALA A 169 7.44 32.05 29.88
C ALA A 169 7.43 31.35 31.25
N GLN A 170 7.43 30.01 31.24
CA GLN A 170 7.51 29.20 32.45
C GLN A 170 8.81 29.43 33.22
N ARG A 171 9.95 29.58 32.53
CA ARG A 171 11.24 29.86 33.17
C ARG A 171 11.24 31.18 33.93
N THR A 172 10.64 32.23 33.36
CA THR A 172 10.53 33.52 34.05
C THR A 172 9.75 33.39 35.36
N ALA A 173 8.57 32.77 35.31
CA ALA A 173 7.76 32.54 36.51
C ALA A 173 8.49 31.66 37.54
N LEU A 174 9.16 30.59 37.11
CA LEU A 174 9.95 29.72 37.98
C LEU A 174 11.13 30.44 38.63
N SER A 175 11.79 31.37 37.94
CA SER A 175 12.91 32.15 38.47
C SER A 175 12.48 33.13 39.57
N GLU A 176 11.33 33.78 39.39
CA GLU A 176 10.74 34.66 40.42
C GLU A 176 10.37 33.86 41.68
N MET A 177 9.77 32.68 41.49
CA MET A 177 9.42 31.76 42.57
C MET A 177 10.66 31.18 43.27
N GLU A 178 11.73 30.83 42.52
CA GLU A 178 13.00 30.39 43.09
C GLU A 178 13.67 31.49 43.92
N THR A 179 13.58 32.74 43.47
CA THR A 179 14.10 33.89 44.24
C THR A 179 13.42 33.98 45.61
N ARG A 180 12.09 33.82 45.66
CA ARG A 180 11.34 33.78 46.92
C ARG A 180 11.70 32.59 47.80
N LEU A 181 11.91 31.41 47.20
CA LEU A 181 12.39 30.23 47.93
C LEU A 181 13.74 30.52 48.61
N ASN A 182 14.66 31.18 47.90
CA ASN A 182 15.98 31.51 48.43
C ASN A 182 15.92 32.55 49.57
N LEU A 183 14.98 33.51 49.49
CA LEU A 183 14.69 34.44 50.58
C LEU A 183 14.16 33.70 51.82
N ALA A 184 13.18 32.82 51.64
CA ALA A 184 12.64 32.01 52.73
C ALA A 184 13.72 31.14 53.40
N LEU A 185 14.56 30.48 52.60
CA LEU A 185 15.66 29.65 53.09
C LEU A 185 16.69 30.47 53.89
N SER A 186 17.00 31.69 53.43
CA SER A 186 17.87 32.64 54.15
C SER A 186 17.23 33.20 55.43
N GLY A 187 15.90 33.30 55.45
CA GLY A 187 15.11 33.79 56.57
C GLY A 187 14.98 32.79 57.71
N LEU A 188 15.10 31.48 57.45
CA LEU A 188 14.91 30.41 58.46
C LEU A 188 15.69 30.64 59.77
N GLU A 189 16.91 31.17 59.68
CA GLU A 189 17.79 31.40 60.85
C GLU A 189 17.66 32.80 61.46
N LYS A 190 17.18 33.78 60.68
CA LYS A 190 17.21 35.20 61.06
C LYS A 190 15.85 35.74 61.47
N ASP A 191 14.84 35.37 60.71
CA ASP A 191 13.46 35.84 60.87
C ASP A 191 12.51 34.79 60.29
N THR A 192 12.08 33.87 61.16
CA THR A 192 11.15 32.79 60.79
C THR A 192 9.80 33.32 60.34
N TYR A 193 9.37 34.49 60.84
CA TYR A 193 8.12 35.10 60.42
C TYR A 193 8.19 35.61 58.98
N ALA A 194 9.30 36.29 58.62
CA ALA A 194 9.54 36.68 57.24
C ALA A 194 9.62 35.45 56.31
N ALA A 195 10.31 34.38 56.75
CA ALA A 195 10.37 33.14 55.98
C ALA A 195 8.99 32.50 55.75
N GLN A 196 8.12 32.48 56.75
CA GLN A 196 6.74 32.01 56.61
C GLN A 196 5.95 32.86 55.60
N SER A 197 6.07 34.19 55.70
CA SER A 197 5.42 35.11 54.76
C SER A 197 5.87 34.88 53.31
N ASP A 198 7.17 34.68 53.08
CA ASP A 198 7.70 34.38 51.75
C ASP A 198 7.18 33.05 51.20
N LEU A 199 7.07 32.02 52.06
CA LEU A 199 6.53 30.72 51.67
C LEU A 199 5.02 30.76 51.38
N ASP A 200 4.26 31.61 52.07
CA ASP A 200 2.84 31.82 51.79
C ASP A 200 2.63 32.45 50.41
N VAL A 201 3.43 33.45 50.05
CA VAL A 201 3.39 34.05 48.72
C VAL A 201 3.83 33.03 47.67
N LEU A 202 4.92 32.31 47.92
CA LEU A 202 5.40 31.26 47.02
C LEU A 202 4.35 30.17 46.78
N ALA A 203 3.67 29.71 47.83
CA ALA A 203 2.62 28.70 47.72
C ALA A 203 1.45 29.18 46.85
N ARG A 204 1.04 30.45 46.98
CA ARG A 204 0.01 31.05 46.12
C ARG A 204 0.46 31.13 44.66
N SER A 205 1.66 31.64 44.40
CA SER A 205 2.22 31.73 43.05
C SER A 205 2.36 30.34 42.41
N LEU A 206 2.77 29.32 43.16
CA LEU A 206 2.83 27.94 42.67
C LEU A 206 1.46 27.34 42.39
N SER A 207 0.44 27.68 43.18
CA SER A 207 -0.94 27.25 42.93
C SER A 207 -1.49 27.88 41.65
N GLU A 208 -1.29 29.18 41.45
CA GLU A 208 -1.70 29.90 40.25
C GLU A 208 -0.96 29.37 39.00
N PHE A 209 0.35 29.16 39.13
CA PHE A 209 1.17 28.55 38.08
C PHE A 209 0.66 27.16 37.71
N SER A 210 0.45 26.27 38.68
CA SER A 210 -0.10 24.92 38.45
C SER A 210 -1.48 24.96 37.77
N ALA A 211 -2.37 25.86 38.21
CA ALA A 211 -3.67 26.05 37.58
C ALA A 211 -3.54 26.49 36.11
N SER A 212 -2.61 27.40 35.81
CA SER A 212 -2.35 27.84 34.43
C SER A 212 -1.88 26.70 33.51
N LEU A 213 -1.12 25.73 34.04
CA LEU A 213 -0.67 24.56 33.29
C LEU A 213 -1.85 23.64 32.95
N THR A 214 -2.74 23.42 33.91
CA THR A 214 -3.95 22.61 33.69
C THR A 214 -4.91 23.27 32.69
N ALA A 215 -5.08 24.59 32.76
CA ALA A 215 -5.94 25.33 31.84
C ALA A 215 -5.38 25.37 30.40
N SER A 216 -4.07 25.21 30.24
CA SER A 216 -3.40 25.21 28.94
C SER A 216 -3.28 23.81 28.32
N SER A 217 -3.75 22.77 29.02
CA SER A 217 -3.73 21.39 28.51
C SER A 217 -4.95 21.16 27.58
N PRO A 218 -4.74 20.68 26.34
CA PRO A 218 -5.81 20.44 25.37
C PRO A 218 -6.69 19.23 25.72
#